data_AF-A0A922YSN1-F1
#
_entry.id   AF-A0A922YSN1-F1
#
_cell.length_a   1.000
_cell.length_b   1.000
_cell.length_c   1.000
_cell.angle_alpha   90.00
_cell.angle_beta   90.00
_cell.angle_gamma   90.00
#
_symmetry.space_group_name_H-M   'P 1'
#
loop_
_entity.id
_entity.type
_entity.pdbx_description
1 polymer ?
#
loop_
_entity_poly.entity_id
_entity_poly.type
_entity_poly.pdbx_seq_one_letter_code
_entity_poly.pdbx_strand_id
1 'polypeptide(L)'
;MIEKLIDLTRSHGALQPGRGMVTGVIALSLAILCFLGVLAFHFPQYLTTPELRRSYDVNLMRQLLFWSLVLAGALSLVNLVFRRAPWLAGAAFALVLVSALLGGHQVEVDPNFPDHTPYIGLDWFILDLLGSALIFIFIEKLFALRKEQPVFRPEWQTDFQHFIVNHMVIGFMLLATNLLVHKLFGWAADDGIRGWFGGLPFWAGLPLIVLVADLVQYWTHRAYHEVPVLWRLHAVHHSAKHMDWMAGSRQHLIEILITRTLVLAP
;
A
#
# COMPACT_ATOMS: atom_id res chain seq x y z
N MET A 1 -12.30 -15.76 -21.53
CA MET A 1 -11.49 -14.56 -21.18
C MET A 1 -11.39 -14.40 -19.67
N ILE A 2 -12.54 -14.31 -18.98
CA ILE A 2 -12.61 -14.15 -17.52
C ILE A 2 -11.89 -15.28 -16.76
N GLU A 3 -12.11 -16.55 -17.13
CA GLU A 3 -11.41 -17.69 -16.51
C GLU A 3 -9.89 -17.55 -16.55
N LYS A 4 -9.32 -17.14 -17.70
CA LYS A 4 -7.87 -16.92 -17.82
C LYS A 4 -7.35 -15.79 -16.92
N LEU A 5 -8.16 -14.74 -16.69
CA LEU A 5 -7.83 -13.68 -15.74
C LEU A 5 -7.87 -14.22 -14.30
N ILE A 6 -8.88 -15.02 -13.97
CA ILE A 6 -8.99 -15.67 -12.65
C ILE A 6 -7.78 -16.59 -12.43
N ASP A 7 -7.43 -17.41 -13.41
CA ASP A 7 -6.26 -18.29 -13.34
C ASP A 7 -4.97 -17.48 -13.16
N LEU A 8 -4.81 -16.37 -13.90
CA LEU A 8 -3.66 -15.48 -13.74
C LEU A 8 -3.57 -14.94 -12.30
N THR A 9 -4.68 -14.47 -11.73
CA THR A 9 -4.69 -13.93 -10.36
C THR A 9 -4.33 -14.97 -9.31
N ARG A 10 -4.55 -16.26 -9.57
CA ARG A 10 -4.19 -17.38 -8.68
C ARG A 10 -2.82 -17.98 -8.98
N SER A 11 -2.24 -17.65 -10.14
CA SER A 11 -0.96 -18.17 -10.58
C SER A 11 0.22 -17.51 -9.85
N HIS A 12 1.36 -18.19 -9.87
CA HIS A 12 2.65 -17.71 -9.40
C HIS A 12 3.74 -18.20 -10.36
N GLY A 13 4.93 -17.61 -10.28
CA GLY A 13 6.08 -17.96 -11.12
C GLY A 13 6.59 -16.78 -11.94
N ALA A 14 7.64 -17.05 -12.72
CA ALA A 14 8.19 -16.06 -13.63
C ALA A 14 7.23 -15.82 -14.81
N LEU A 15 6.99 -14.54 -15.13
CA LEU A 15 6.27 -14.18 -16.35
C LEU A 15 7.15 -14.48 -17.57
N GLN A 16 6.65 -15.29 -18.51
CA GLN A 16 7.42 -15.65 -19.70
C GLN A 16 7.56 -14.43 -20.65
N PRO A 17 8.80 -13.99 -20.96
CA PRO A 17 9.05 -12.96 -21.96
C PRO A 17 8.59 -13.41 -23.36
N GLY A 18 8.42 -12.45 -24.28
CA GLY A 18 8.10 -12.72 -25.69
C GLY A 18 6.64 -13.11 -25.99
N ARG A 19 5.86 -13.58 -24.99
CA ARG A 19 4.42 -13.90 -25.16
C ARG A 19 3.46 -12.74 -24.88
N GLY A 20 3.99 -11.55 -24.58
CA GLY A 20 3.22 -10.37 -24.17
C GLY A 20 2.66 -10.43 -22.74
N MET A 21 3.05 -11.43 -21.94
CA MET A 21 2.60 -11.54 -20.55
C MET A 21 3.09 -10.36 -19.70
N VAL A 22 4.38 -10.02 -19.78
CA VAL A 22 4.97 -8.90 -19.03
C VAL A 22 4.31 -7.57 -19.41
N THR A 23 4.25 -7.27 -20.71
CA THR A 23 3.62 -6.03 -21.21
C THR A 23 2.13 -5.99 -20.89
N GLY A 24 1.44 -7.12 -20.94
CA GLY A 24 0.02 -7.21 -20.60
C GLY A 24 -0.26 -7.02 -19.11
N VAL A 25 0.59 -7.55 -18.22
CA VAL A 25 0.48 -7.33 -16.77
C VAL A 25 0.74 -5.87 -16.44
N ILE A 26 1.80 -5.26 -17.00
CA ILE A 26 2.09 -3.83 -16.82
C ILE A 26 0.90 -2.98 -17.30
N ALA A 27 0.37 -3.27 -18.49
CA ALA A 27 -0.76 -2.54 -19.05
C ALA A 27 -2.03 -2.68 -18.19
N LEU A 28 -2.33 -3.88 -17.70
CA LEU A 28 -3.48 -4.12 -16.82
C LEU A 28 -3.30 -3.40 -15.47
N SER A 29 -2.12 -3.49 -14.85
CA SER A 29 -1.82 -2.81 -13.59
C SER A 29 -1.96 -1.29 -13.74
N LEU A 30 -1.39 -0.70 -14.79
CA LEU A 30 -1.54 0.73 -15.07
C LEU A 30 -3.01 1.10 -15.32
N ALA A 31 -3.75 0.29 -16.08
CA ALA A 31 -5.17 0.54 -16.34
C ALA A 31 -6.01 0.51 -15.06
N ILE A 32 -5.73 -0.43 -14.15
CA ILE A 32 -6.39 -0.50 -12.83
C ILE A 32 -6.09 0.75 -12.01
N LEU A 33 -4.83 1.16 -11.93
CA LEU A 33 -4.43 2.36 -11.19
C LEU A 33 -5.04 3.63 -11.79
N CYS A 34 -5.10 3.73 -13.12
CA CYS A 34 -5.76 4.84 -13.79
C CYS A 34 -7.26 4.86 -13.49
N PHE A 35 -7.92 3.71 -13.55
CA PHE A 35 -9.34 3.60 -13.21
C PHE A 35 -9.61 4.03 -11.77
N LEU A 36 -8.81 3.55 -10.82
CA LEU A 36 -8.91 3.95 -9.42
C LEU A 36 -8.63 5.45 -9.23
N GLY A 37 -7.66 6.01 -9.96
CA GLY A 37 -7.37 7.44 -9.97
C GLY A 37 -8.52 8.29 -10.52
N VAL A 38 -9.17 7.82 -11.59
CA VAL A 38 -10.39 8.47 -12.14
C VAL A 38 -11.51 8.44 -11.11
N LEU A 39 -11.74 7.31 -10.42
CA LEU A 39 -12.71 7.25 -9.34
C LEU A 39 -12.36 8.20 -8.20
N ALA A 40 -11.08 8.32 -7.84
CA ALA A 40 -10.62 9.25 -6.82
C ALA A 40 -10.85 10.72 -7.22
N PHE A 41 -10.82 11.07 -8.51
CA PHE A 41 -11.20 12.40 -8.99
C PHE A 41 -12.72 12.65 -8.93
N HIS A 42 -13.55 11.63 -9.14
CA HIS A 42 -15.02 11.74 -9.00
C HIS A 42 -15.48 11.81 -7.55
N PHE A 43 -14.81 11.08 -6.66
CA PHE A 43 -15.20 10.93 -5.26
C PHE A 43 -14.07 11.27 -4.27
N PRO A 44 -13.41 12.44 -4.42
CA PRO A 44 -12.23 12.78 -3.63
C PRO A 44 -12.52 12.82 -2.13
N GLN A 45 -13.72 13.25 -1.71
CA GLN A 45 -14.10 13.31 -0.30
C GLN A 45 -14.14 11.95 0.41
N TYR A 46 -14.34 10.85 -0.33
CA TYR A 46 -14.43 9.49 0.23
C TYR A 46 -13.17 8.67 -0.05
N LEU A 47 -12.55 8.89 -1.20
CA LEU A 47 -11.45 8.06 -1.69
C LEU A 47 -10.08 8.67 -1.43
N THR A 48 -9.97 9.95 -1.08
CA THR A 48 -8.66 10.59 -0.91
C THR A 48 -8.47 11.17 0.49
N THR A 49 -7.22 11.23 0.91
CA THR A 49 -6.81 11.65 2.26
C THR A 49 -6.78 13.18 2.31
N PRO A 50 -7.40 13.87 3.30
CA PRO A 50 -7.45 15.33 3.37
C PRO A 50 -6.07 16.02 3.32
N GLU A 51 -5.09 15.47 4.03
CA GLU A 51 -3.73 16.01 4.12
C GLU A 51 -3.02 15.95 2.77
N LEU A 52 -3.16 14.81 2.09
CA LEU A 52 -2.55 14.57 0.79
C LEU A 52 -3.17 15.43 -0.30
N ARG A 53 -4.50 15.57 -0.32
CA ARG A 53 -5.20 16.47 -1.24
C ARG A 53 -4.67 17.90 -1.22
N ARG A 54 -4.33 18.42 -0.03
CA ARG A 54 -3.77 19.77 0.12
C ARG A 54 -2.35 19.90 -0.43
N SER A 55 -1.64 18.78 -0.56
CA SER A 55 -0.24 18.74 -1.02
C SER A 55 -0.09 18.44 -2.51
N TYR A 56 -1.09 17.84 -3.16
CA TYR A 56 -0.99 17.46 -4.56
C TYR A 56 -1.23 18.63 -5.51
N ASP A 57 -0.38 18.72 -6.53
CA ASP A 57 -0.69 19.51 -7.72
C ASP A 57 -1.65 18.69 -8.61
N VAL A 58 -2.90 19.16 -8.69
CA VAL A 58 -3.94 18.54 -9.52
C VAL A 58 -3.52 18.45 -10.98
N ASN A 59 -2.81 19.45 -11.52
CA ASN A 59 -2.34 19.44 -12.90
C ASN A 59 -1.30 18.34 -13.11
N LEU A 60 -0.38 18.16 -12.17
CA LEU A 60 0.58 17.05 -12.21
C LEU A 60 -0.14 15.70 -12.18
N MET A 61 -1.12 15.52 -11.30
CA MET A 61 -1.89 14.27 -11.22
C MET A 61 -2.65 13.99 -12.53
N ARG A 62 -3.24 15.01 -13.16
CA ARG A 62 -3.87 14.89 -14.49
C ARG A 62 -2.87 14.45 -15.55
N GLN A 63 -1.67 15.04 -15.58
CA GLN A 63 -0.63 14.66 -16.54
C GLN A 63 -0.17 13.22 -16.32
N LEU A 64 0.07 12.82 -15.08
CA LEU A 64 0.45 11.43 -14.74
C LEU A 64 -0.64 10.44 -15.17
N LEU A 65 -1.91 10.75 -14.87
CA LEU A 65 -3.06 9.94 -15.27
C LEU A 65 -3.18 9.83 -16.80
N PHE A 66 -3.04 10.94 -17.52
CA PHE A 66 -3.07 10.97 -18.98
C PHE A 66 -1.99 10.08 -19.58
N TRP A 67 -0.72 10.29 -19.21
CA TRP A 67 0.39 9.52 -19.76
C TRP A 67 0.33 8.04 -19.38
N SER A 68 -0.18 7.73 -18.19
CA SER A 68 -0.41 6.33 -17.77
C SER A 68 -1.50 5.66 -18.59
N LEU A 69 -2.62 6.35 -18.88
CA LEU A 69 -3.68 5.86 -19.77
C LEU A 69 -3.17 5.64 -21.19
N VAL A 70 -2.39 6.58 -21.73
CA VAL A 70 -1.77 6.47 -23.06
C VAL A 70 -0.84 5.26 -23.11
N LEU A 71 0.04 5.11 -22.12
CA LEU A 71 0.98 3.98 -22.05
C LEU A 71 0.25 2.63 -21.92
N ALA A 72 -0.72 2.54 -21.02
CA ALA A 72 -1.53 1.33 -20.84
C ALA A 72 -2.31 0.98 -22.12
N GLY A 73 -2.91 1.98 -22.76
CA GLY A 73 -3.63 1.81 -24.02
C GLY A 73 -2.71 1.37 -25.16
N ALA A 74 -1.54 1.99 -25.30
CA ALA A 74 -0.56 1.65 -26.33
C ALA A 74 -0.02 0.22 -26.17
N LEU A 75 0.41 -0.16 -24.96
CA LEU A 75 0.87 -1.52 -24.66
C LEU A 75 -0.23 -2.55 -24.93
N SER A 76 -1.48 -2.26 -24.52
CA SER A 76 -2.62 -3.14 -24.76
C SER A 76 -2.90 -3.30 -26.26
N LEU A 77 -2.90 -2.20 -27.02
CA LEU A 77 -3.17 -2.21 -28.45
C LEU A 77 -2.09 -2.99 -29.21
N VAL A 78 -0.81 -2.75 -28.89
CA VAL A 78 0.32 -3.51 -29.47
C VAL A 78 0.13 -5.01 -29.22
N ASN A 79 -0.17 -5.41 -27.98
CA ASN A 79 -0.41 -6.81 -27.65
C ASN A 79 -1.62 -7.40 -28.40
N LEU A 80 -2.70 -6.64 -28.57
CA LEU A 80 -3.88 -7.07 -29.34
C LEU A 80 -3.57 -7.24 -30.83
N VAL A 81 -2.90 -6.27 -31.44
CA VAL A 81 -2.50 -6.29 -32.87
C VAL A 81 -1.61 -7.50 -33.17
N PHE A 82 -0.61 -7.75 -32.32
CA PHE A 82 0.30 -8.89 -32.48
C PHE A 82 -0.23 -10.20 -31.88
N ARG A 83 -1.48 -10.24 -31.42
CA ARG A 83 -2.12 -11.40 -30.77
C ARG A 83 -1.29 -12.01 -29.62
N ARG A 84 -0.59 -11.17 -28.86
CA ARG A 84 0.20 -11.55 -27.68
C ARG A 84 -0.62 -11.35 -26.41
N ALA A 85 -0.92 -12.45 -25.70
CA ALA A 85 -1.80 -12.44 -24.53
C ALA A 85 -3.09 -11.60 -24.71
N PRO A 86 -3.88 -11.79 -25.79
CA PRO A 86 -4.95 -10.88 -26.17
C PRO A 86 -6.10 -10.79 -25.15
N TRP A 87 -6.28 -11.84 -24.33
CA TRP A 87 -7.26 -11.82 -23.23
C TRP A 87 -6.87 -10.85 -22.12
N LEU A 88 -5.57 -10.69 -21.85
CA LEU A 88 -5.05 -9.79 -20.83
C LEU A 88 -5.04 -8.35 -21.35
N ALA A 89 -4.53 -8.18 -22.57
CA ALA A 89 -4.51 -6.90 -23.26
C ALA A 89 -5.92 -6.37 -23.53
N GLY A 90 -6.88 -7.25 -23.87
CA GLY A 90 -8.28 -6.86 -24.04
C GLY A 90 -8.93 -6.36 -22.76
N ALA A 91 -8.64 -7.00 -21.61
CA ALA A 91 -9.12 -6.53 -20.31
C ALA A 91 -8.52 -5.18 -19.92
N ALA A 92 -7.21 -5.01 -20.10
CA ALA A 92 -6.53 -3.74 -19.85
C ALA A 92 -7.08 -2.62 -20.76
N PHE A 93 -7.25 -2.88 -22.05
CA PHE A 93 -7.80 -1.92 -23.00
C PHE A 93 -9.24 -1.54 -22.68
N ALA A 94 -10.09 -2.50 -22.31
CA ALA A 94 -11.45 -2.23 -21.87
C ALA A 94 -11.48 -1.30 -20.64
N LEU A 95 -10.57 -1.50 -19.69
CA LEU A 95 -10.49 -0.67 -18.50
C LEU A 95 -9.96 0.75 -18.80
N VAL A 96 -9.02 0.89 -19.75
CA VAL A 96 -8.60 2.19 -20.28
C VAL A 96 -9.78 2.92 -20.94
N LEU A 97 -10.58 2.22 -21.75
CA LEU A 97 -11.78 2.80 -22.38
C LEU A 97 -12.80 3.25 -21.34
N VAL A 98 -13.11 2.42 -20.34
CA VAL A 98 -14.01 2.79 -19.24
C VAL A 98 -13.49 4.02 -18.50
N SER A 99 -12.18 4.05 -18.18
CA SER A 99 -11.56 5.21 -17.52
C SER A 99 -11.67 6.48 -18.35
N ALA A 100 -11.48 6.39 -19.67
CA ALA A 100 -11.62 7.52 -20.59
C ALA A 100 -13.08 7.99 -20.72
N LEU A 101 -14.04 7.06 -20.78
CA LEU A 101 -15.48 7.36 -20.82
C LEU A 101 -15.98 8.02 -19.53
N LEU A 102 -15.36 7.69 -18.40
CA LEU A 102 -15.59 8.38 -17.13
C LEU A 102 -14.88 9.75 -17.05
N GLY A 103 -14.33 10.28 -18.14
CA GLY A 103 -13.68 11.59 -18.21
C GLY A 103 -12.16 11.56 -18.06
N GLY A 104 -11.57 10.40 -17.70
CA GLY A 104 -10.12 10.19 -17.66
C GLY A 104 -9.37 11.28 -16.87
N HIS A 105 -8.38 11.89 -17.52
CA HIS A 105 -7.59 12.96 -16.91
C HIS A 105 -8.31 14.31 -16.83
N GLN A 106 -9.51 14.45 -17.39
CA GLN A 106 -10.26 15.72 -17.47
C GLN A 106 -11.36 15.83 -16.42
N VAL A 107 -11.56 14.81 -15.59
CA VAL A 107 -12.57 14.84 -14.51
C VAL A 107 -12.34 16.05 -13.62
N GLU A 108 -13.32 16.95 -13.53
CA GLU A 108 -13.23 18.13 -12.67
C GLU A 108 -13.24 17.70 -11.20
N VAL A 109 -12.31 18.26 -10.43
CA VAL A 109 -12.22 18.03 -8.99
C VAL A 109 -12.67 19.33 -8.35
N ASP A 110 -13.82 19.31 -7.68
CA ASP A 110 -14.31 20.46 -6.92
C ASP A 110 -13.24 20.86 -5.88
N PRO A 111 -12.91 22.14 -5.68
CA PRO A 111 -11.95 22.52 -4.65
C PRO A 111 -12.56 22.58 -3.24
N ASN A 112 -13.88 22.60 -3.11
CA ASN A 112 -14.59 22.91 -1.86
C ASN A 112 -15.36 21.70 -1.32
N PHE A 113 -14.68 20.84 -0.54
CA PHE A 113 -15.31 19.70 0.12
C PHE A 113 -15.39 19.85 1.64
N PRO A 114 -16.34 19.19 2.31
CA PRO A 114 -16.38 19.12 3.77
C PRO A 114 -15.19 18.31 4.32
N ASP A 115 -14.33 18.95 5.13
CA ASP A 115 -13.12 18.34 5.73
C ASP A 115 -13.41 17.17 6.70
N HIS A 116 -14.64 17.04 7.19
CA HIS A 116 -15.05 16.09 8.23
C HIS A 116 -15.74 14.83 7.68
N THR A 117 -15.59 14.58 6.38
CA THR A 117 -16.16 13.38 5.74
C THR A 117 -15.25 12.16 5.99
N PRO A 118 -15.79 11.01 6.42
CA PRO A 118 -15.01 9.78 6.51
C PRO A 118 -14.43 9.37 5.15
N TYR A 119 -13.17 8.93 5.14
CA TYR A 119 -12.44 8.54 3.93
C TYR A 119 -11.74 7.17 4.10
N ILE A 120 -11.44 6.52 2.97
CA ILE A 120 -10.77 5.21 2.92
C ILE A 120 -9.28 5.34 2.51
N GLY A 121 -8.85 6.47 1.95
CA GLY A 121 -7.43 6.74 1.66
C GLY A 121 -6.88 5.93 0.47
N LEU A 122 -7.68 5.79 -0.58
CA LEU A 122 -7.29 5.13 -1.83
C LEU A 122 -6.06 5.77 -2.47
N ASP A 123 -5.92 7.09 -2.41
CA ASP A 123 -4.73 7.81 -2.87
C ASP A 123 -3.47 7.39 -2.12
N TRP A 124 -3.53 7.35 -0.79
CA TRP A 124 -2.42 6.87 0.04
C TRP A 124 -2.05 5.43 -0.31
N PHE A 125 -3.03 4.54 -0.43
CA PHE A 125 -2.79 3.16 -0.83
C PHE A 125 -2.16 3.02 -2.21
N ILE A 126 -2.63 3.79 -3.21
CA ILE A 126 -2.04 3.77 -4.55
C ILE A 126 -0.57 4.21 -4.49
N LEU A 127 -0.29 5.31 -3.79
CA LEU A 127 1.06 5.83 -3.65
C LEU A 127 1.97 4.88 -2.89
N ASP A 128 1.49 4.30 -1.80
CA ASP A 128 2.25 3.37 -0.98
C ASP A 128 2.51 2.06 -1.73
N LEU A 129 1.51 1.50 -2.41
CA LEU A 129 1.67 0.33 -3.26
C LEU A 129 2.69 0.59 -4.37
N LEU A 130 2.58 1.71 -5.09
CA LEU A 130 3.49 2.06 -6.17
C LEU A 130 4.90 2.35 -5.66
N GLY A 131 5.02 3.17 -4.62
CA GLY A 131 6.30 3.57 -4.02
C GLY A 131 7.04 2.35 -3.47
N SER A 132 6.37 1.55 -2.65
CA SER A 132 6.94 0.32 -2.07
C SER A 132 7.28 -0.69 -3.15
N ALA A 133 6.38 -0.96 -4.11
CA ALA A 133 6.68 -1.90 -5.19
C ALA A 133 7.87 -1.43 -6.04
N LEU A 134 7.90 -0.16 -6.47
CA LEU A 134 8.99 0.36 -7.29
C LEU A 134 10.32 0.32 -6.55
N ILE A 135 10.38 0.81 -5.31
CA ILE A 135 11.62 0.87 -4.53
C ILE A 135 12.10 -0.53 -4.19
N PHE A 136 11.25 -1.34 -3.56
CA PHE A 136 11.70 -2.60 -3.01
C PHE A 136 11.83 -3.70 -4.06
N ILE A 137 11.00 -3.75 -5.12
CA ILE A 137 11.26 -4.69 -6.22
C ILE A 137 12.55 -4.31 -6.92
N PHE A 138 12.82 -3.01 -7.13
CA PHE A 138 14.07 -2.56 -7.74
C PHE A 138 15.28 -2.97 -6.90
N ILE A 139 15.29 -2.68 -5.60
CA ILE A 139 16.38 -3.07 -4.69
C ILE A 139 16.51 -4.60 -4.63
N GLU A 140 15.41 -5.33 -4.48
CA GLU A 140 15.41 -6.79 -4.42
C GLU A 140 15.99 -7.40 -5.69
N LYS A 141 15.69 -6.85 -6.88
CA LYS A 141 16.24 -7.38 -8.14
C LYS A 141 17.65 -6.90 -8.44
N LEU A 142 18.07 -5.73 -7.93
CA LEU A 142 19.43 -5.25 -8.06
C LEU A 142 20.41 -6.00 -7.14
N PHE A 143 19.98 -6.31 -5.91
CA PHE A 143 20.79 -6.96 -4.88
C PHE A 143 20.17 -8.29 -4.40
N ALA A 144 19.69 -9.10 -5.35
CA ALA A 144 18.96 -10.32 -5.05
C ALA A 144 19.81 -11.36 -4.31
N LEU A 145 19.44 -11.67 -3.06
CA LEU A 145 19.93 -12.86 -2.34
C LEU A 145 19.41 -14.14 -2.99
N ARG A 146 18.12 -14.17 -3.35
CA ARG A 146 17.45 -15.30 -4.04
C ARG A 146 17.19 -14.95 -5.50
N LYS A 147 18.21 -15.14 -6.35
CA LYS A 147 18.17 -14.75 -7.78
C LYS A 147 17.05 -15.42 -8.59
N GLU A 148 16.70 -16.66 -8.23
CA GLU A 148 15.65 -17.44 -8.91
C GLU A 148 14.23 -17.10 -8.42
N GLN A 149 14.08 -16.24 -7.40
CA GLN A 149 12.75 -15.88 -6.89
C GLN A 149 12.04 -14.93 -7.87
N PRO A 150 10.90 -15.33 -8.46
CA PRO A 150 10.13 -14.45 -9.34
C PRO A 150 9.47 -13.32 -8.54
N VAL A 151 9.07 -12.25 -9.23
CA VAL A 151 8.29 -11.16 -8.60
C VAL A 151 6.97 -11.67 -8.04
N PHE A 152 6.23 -12.48 -8.82
CA PHE A 152 5.01 -13.14 -8.38
C PHE A 152 5.33 -14.52 -7.81
N ARG A 153 5.97 -14.55 -6.64
CA ARG A 153 6.34 -15.80 -5.94
C ARG A 153 5.13 -16.53 -5.35
N PRO A 154 5.24 -17.80 -4.90
CA PRO A 154 4.12 -18.49 -4.26
C PRO A 154 3.56 -17.68 -3.08
N GLU A 155 2.24 -17.72 -2.94
CA GLU A 155 1.46 -17.00 -1.92
C GLU A 155 1.51 -15.45 -1.97
N TRP A 156 2.02 -14.84 -3.06
CA TRP A 156 2.05 -13.38 -3.21
C TRP A 156 0.65 -12.76 -3.07
N GLN A 157 -0.41 -13.48 -3.45
CA GLN A 157 -1.79 -13.03 -3.32
C GLN A 157 -2.20 -12.84 -1.87
N THR A 158 -1.79 -13.77 -0.99
CA THR A 158 -2.08 -13.69 0.44
C THR A 158 -1.40 -12.46 1.03
N ASP A 159 -0.15 -12.20 0.64
CA ASP A 159 0.59 -11.02 1.12
C ASP A 159 -0.03 -9.74 0.60
N PHE A 160 -0.43 -9.72 -0.67
CA PHE A 160 -1.11 -8.59 -1.28
C PHE A 160 -2.49 -8.32 -0.68
N GLN A 161 -3.24 -9.36 -0.28
CA GLN A 161 -4.51 -9.19 0.45
C GLN A 161 -4.30 -8.55 1.82
N HIS A 162 -3.30 -9.01 2.57
CA HIS A 162 -2.95 -8.36 3.84
C HIS A 162 -2.45 -6.93 3.60
N PHE A 163 -1.66 -6.69 2.55
CA PHE A 163 -1.24 -5.35 2.15
C PHE A 163 -2.46 -4.45 1.91
N ILE A 164 -3.41 -4.86 1.06
CA ILE A 164 -4.64 -4.09 0.80
C ILE A 164 -5.38 -3.80 2.12
N VAL A 165 -5.69 -4.84 2.90
CA VAL A 165 -6.49 -4.67 4.11
C VAL A 165 -5.79 -3.75 5.10
N ASN A 166 -4.50 -3.98 5.39
CA ASN A 166 -3.74 -3.23 6.38
C ASN A 166 -3.57 -1.76 6.01
N HIS A 167 -3.41 -1.45 4.72
CA HIS A 167 -3.22 -0.08 4.26
C HIS A 167 -4.54 0.66 4.01
N MET A 168 -5.61 -0.03 3.63
CA MET A 168 -6.94 0.59 3.48
C MET A 168 -7.60 0.94 4.81
N VAL A 169 -7.24 0.24 5.89
CA VAL A 169 -7.72 0.57 7.24
C VAL A 169 -6.79 1.50 8.01
N ILE A 170 -5.73 2.03 7.38
CA ILE A 170 -4.70 2.80 8.08
C ILE A 170 -5.25 4.02 8.81
N GLY A 171 -6.21 4.76 8.21
CA GLY A 171 -6.83 5.91 8.85
C GLY A 171 -7.59 5.52 10.13
N PHE A 172 -8.35 4.42 10.08
CA PHE A 172 -8.98 3.86 11.27
C PHE A 172 -7.95 3.39 12.30
N MET A 173 -6.87 2.74 11.87
CA MET A 173 -5.81 2.28 12.78
C MET A 173 -5.11 3.44 13.47
N LEU A 174 -4.81 4.54 12.76
CA LEU A 174 -4.21 5.73 13.34
C LEU A 174 -5.16 6.39 14.37
N LEU A 175 -6.45 6.50 14.05
CA LEU A 175 -7.45 7.00 14.99
C LEU A 175 -7.53 6.12 16.24
N ALA A 176 -7.66 4.80 16.05
CA ALA A 176 -7.76 3.84 17.15
C ALA A 176 -6.50 3.85 18.02
N THR A 177 -5.31 3.84 17.41
CA THR A 177 -4.04 3.96 18.13
C THR A 177 -3.97 5.27 18.91
N ASN A 178 -4.31 6.41 18.30
CA ASN A 178 -4.29 7.70 18.99
C ASN A 178 -5.23 7.71 20.21
N LEU A 179 -6.45 7.20 20.07
CA LEU A 179 -7.42 7.07 21.16
C LEU A 179 -6.90 6.15 22.27
N LEU A 180 -6.31 5.01 21.93
CA LEU A 180 -5.75 4.06 22.90
C LEU A 180 -4.56 4.66 23.64
N VAL A 181 -3.64 5.33 22.94
CA VAL A 181 -2.49 6.02 23.55
C VAL A 181 -2.98 7.07 24.56
N HIS A 182 -3.88 7.97 24.16
CA HIS A 182 -4.39 9.01 25.08
C HIS A 182 -5.14 8.42 26.27
N LYS A 183 -5.94 7.38 26.06
CA LYS A 183 -6.74 6.77 27.15
C LYS A 183 -5.89 5.98 28.14
N LEU A 184 -4.90 5.24 27.66
CA LEU A 184 -4.09 4.32 28.48
C LEU A 184 -2.85 4.99 29.06
N PHE A 185 -2.28 5.94 28.32
CA PHE A 185 -1.00 6.59 28.62
C PHE A 185 -1.08 8.11 28.70
N GLY A 186 -2.26 8.72 28.57
CA GLY A 186 -2.41 10.18 28.67
C GLY A 186 -1.96 10.76 30.01
N TRP A 187 -2.00 9.97 31.08
CA TRP A 187 -1.47 10.35 32.40
C TRP A 187 0.05 10.62 32.35
N ALA A 188 0.80 9.95 31.46
CA ALA A 188 2.23 10.15 31.29
C ALA A 188 2.57 11.42 30.50
N ALA A 189 1.56 12.13 29.96
CA ALA A 189 1.77 13.45 29.40
C ALA A 189 1.90 14.53 30.49
N ASP A 190 1.27 14.31 31.65
CA ASP A 190 1.16 15.27 32.76
C ASP A 190 2.18 15.03 33.88
N ASP A 191 2.92 13.91 33.85
CA ASP A 191 3.87 13.49 34.89
C ASP A 191 5.24 14.20 34.83
N GLY A 192 5.39 15.17 33.92
CA GLY A 192 6.63 15.92 33.72
C GLY A 192 7.68 15.21 32.86
N ILE A 193 7.51 13.92 32.50
CA ILE A 193 8.42 13.18 31.62
C ILE A 193 8.43 13.82 30.23
N ARG A 194 7.24 14.13 29.70
CA ARG A 194 7.10 14.81 28.40
C ARG A 194 7.80 16.18 28.40
N GLY A 195 7.69 16.92 29.49
CA GLY A 195 8.34 18.23 29.67
C GLY A 195 9.86 18.11 29.76
N TRP A 196 10.36 17.15 30.54
CA TRP A 196 11.79 16.85 30.64
C TRP A 196 12.37 16.45 29.28
N PHE A 197 11.71 15.53 28.57
CA PHE A 197 12.13 15.09 27.25
C PHE A 197 12.11 16.25 26.24
N GLY A 198 11.08 17.09 26.26
CA GLY A 198 10.99 18.30 25.43
C GLY A 198 12.08 19.34 25.71
N GLY A 199 12.74 19.28 26.88
CA GLY A 199 13.89 20.10 27.22
C GLY A 199 15.23 19.58 26.72
N LEU A 200 15.29 18.34 26.19
CA LEU A 200 16.53 17.77 25.65
C LEU A 200 16.91 18.44 24.33
N PRO A 201 18.22 18.65 24.05
CA PRO A 201 18.69 19.01 22.72
C PRO A 201 18.22 17.97 21.71
N PHE A 202 17.86 18.41 20.49
CA PHE A 202 17.38 17.52 19.43
C PHE A 202 18.26 16.27 19.24
N TRP A 203 19.58 16.45 19.20
CA TRP A 203 20.55 15.36 19.02
C TRP A 203 20.65 14.39 20.20
N ALA A 204 20.14 14.75 21.38
CA ALA A 204 20.00 13.82 22.51
C ALA A 204 18.61 13.19 22.55
N GLY A 205 17.56 13.99 22.30
CA GLY A 205 16.17 13.52 22.29
C GLY A 205 15.91 12.48 21.20
N LEU A 206 16.31 12.74 19.95
CA LEU A 206 16.06 11.85 18.82
C LEU A 206 16.61 10.42 19.02
N PRO A 207 17.90 10.19 19.35
CA PRO A 207 18.39 8.84 19.58
C PRO A 207 17.76 8.21 20.82
N LEU A 208 17.43 8.99 21.87
CA LEU A 208 16.79 8.47 23.06
C LEU A 208 15.38 7.94 22.75
N ILE A 209 14.55 8.69 22.03
CA ILE A 209 13.20 8.22 21.69
C ILE A 209 13.24 7.02 20.74
N VAL A 210 14.18 7.00 19.79
CA VAL A 210 14.39 5.84 18.92
C VAL A 210 14.79 4.61 19.74
N LEU A 211 15.70 4.75 20.69
CA LEU A 211 16.12 3.67 21.58
C LEU A 211 14.95 3.15 22.43
N VAL A 212 14.15 4.06 23.00
CA VAL A 212 12.98 3.67 23.81
C VAL A 212 11.95 2.95 22.95
N ALA A 213 11.61 3.48 21.77
CA ALA A 213 10.69 2.87 20.82
C ALA A 213 11.18 1.47 20.40
N ASP A 214 12.48 1.31 20.12
CA ASP A 214 13.09 0.03 19.74
C ASP A 214 13.04 -0.99 20.89
N LEU A 215 13.34 -0.57 22.13
CA LEU A 215 13.23 -1.43 23.31
C LEU A 215 11.79 -1.88 23.56
N VAL A 216 10.81 -0.97 23.41
CA VAL A 216 9.38 -1.32 23.53
C VAL A 216 8.98 -2.29 22.43
N GLN A 217 9.40 -2.06 21.19
CA GLN A 217 9.13 -2.96 20.08
C GLN A 217 9.77 -4.34 20.30
N TYR A 218 11.00 -4.40 20.80
CA TYR A 218 11.69 -5.64 21.15
C TYR A 218 10.92 -6.45 22.19
N TRP A 219 10.53 -5.83 23.31
CA TRP A 219 9.79 -6.53 24.36
C TRP A 219 8.38 -6.93 23.91
N THR A 220 7.72 -6.10 23.12
CA THR A 220 6.41 -6.43 22.52
C THR A 220 6.54 -7.64 21.59
N HIS A 221 7.57 -7.64 20.74
CA HIS A 221 7.84 -8.76 19.85
C HIS A 221 8.19 -10.03 20.61
N ARG A 222 9.03 -9.93 21.66
CA ARG A 222 9.32 -11.07 22.53
C ARG A 222 8.05 -11.61 23.19
N ALA A 223 7.15 -10.75 23.65
CA ALA A 223 5.87 -11.17 24.21
C ALA A 223 4.99 -11.90 23.19
N TYR A 224 5.04 -11.52 21.90
CA TYR A 224 4.38 -12.28 20.83
C TYR A 224 4.89 -13.73 20.71
N HIS A 225 6.15 -13.99 21.07
CA HIS A 225 6.74 -15.33 21.04
C HIS A 225 6.58 -16.12 22.34
N GLU A 226 6.42 -15.44 23.48
CA GLU A 226 6.36 -16.09 24.80
C GLU A 226 4.94 -16.28 25.34
N VAL A 227 3.97 -15.45 24.93
CA VAL A 227 2.58 -15.52 25.43
C VAL A 227 1.68 -16.24 24.41
N PRO A 228 1.05 -17.37 24.75
CA PRO A 228 0.30 -18.19 23.78
C PRO A 228 -0.82 -17.46 23.03
N VAL A 229 -1.53 -16.53 23.68
CA VAL A 229 -2.60 -15.74 23.04
C VAL A 229 -2.02 -14.75 22.02
N LEU A 230 -0.91 -14.09 22.37
CA LEU A 230 -0.24 -13.14 21.49
C LEU A 230 0.41 -13.84 20.29
N TRP A 231 0.94 -15.05 20.50
CA TRP A 231 1.46 -15.90 19.43
C TRP A 231 0.40 -16.21 18.37
N ARG A 232 -0.87 -16.44 18.74
CA ARG A 232 -1.93 -16.74 17.75
C ARG A 232 -2.13 -15.60 16.75
N LEU A 233 -1.86 -14.36 17.16
CA LEU A 233 -1.90 -13.19 16.26
C LEU A 233 -0.63 -13.16 15.40
N HIS A 234 0.53 -13.25 16.06
CA HIS A 234 1.84 -13.12 15.41
C HIS A 234 2.23 -14.31 14.51
N ALA A 235 1.60 -15.48 14.71
CA ALA A 235 1.74 -16.63 13.83
C ALA A 235 1.29 -16.32 12.38
N VAL A 236 0.42 -15.31 12.17
CA VAL A 236 0.08 -14.83 10.83
C VAL A 236 1.32 -14.28 10.12
N HIS A 237 2.14 -13.49 10.83
CA HIS A 237 3.42 -12.99 10.33
C HIS A 237 4.42 -14.12 10.05
N HIS A 238 4.57 -15.06 10.98
CA HIS A 238 5.45 -16.22 10.80
C HIS A 238 4.95 -17.25 9.77
N SER A 239 3.71 -17.12 9.27
CA SER A 239 3.18 -18.02 8.24
C SER A 239 3.79 -17.78 6.85
N ALA A 240 4.50 -16.66 6.63
CA ALA A 240 5.15 -16.36 5.36
C ALA A 240 6.30 -17.35 5.07
N LYS A 241 6.11 -18.21 4.08
CA LYS A 241 7.10 -19.22 3.68
C LYS A 241 8.20 -18.68 2.77
N HIS A 242 7.92 -17.55 2.12
CA HIS A 242 8.84 -16.89 1.20
C HIS A 242 8.94 -15.42 1.59
N MET A 243 10.15 -14.89 1.52
CA MET A 243 10.44 -13.52 1.95
C MET A 243 10.74 -12.66 0.73
N ASP A 244 9.96 -11.60 0.59
CA ASP A 244 10.08 -10.47 -0.34
C ASP A 244 9.60 -9.20 0.37
N TRP A 245 9.48 -8.10 -0.37
CA TRP A 245 9.02 -6.82 0.17
C TRP A 245 7.58 -6.82 0.73
N MET A 246 6.69 -7.69 0.27
CA MET A 246 5.30 -7.79 0.77
C MET A 246 5.19 -8.72 1.98
N ALA A 247 6.19 -9.58 2.26
CA ALA A 247 6.12 -10.49 3.40
C ALA A 247 5.92 -9.74 4.74
N GLY A 248 6.46 -8.52 4.85
CA GLY A 248 6.27 -7.66 6.01
C GLY A 248 4.82 -7.22 6.24
N SER A 249 3.99 -7.14 5.19
CA SER A 249 2.58 -6.76 5.34
C SER A 249 1.69 -7.89 5.80
N ARG A 250 2.15 -9.15 5.84
CA ARG A 250 1.36 -10.28 6.36
C ARG A 250 1.27 -10.19 7.88
N GLN A 251 0.36 -9.37 8.39
CA GLN A 251 0.16 -9.17 9.83
C GLN A 251 -1.31 -9.17 10.19
N HIS A 252 -1.62 -9.56 11.43
CA HIS A 252 -2.96 -9.47 11.98
C HIS A 252 -3.27 -8.03 12.42
N LEU A 253 -4.48 -7.51 12.14
CA LEU A 253 -4.83 -6.11 12.46
C LEU A 253 -4.68 -5.76 13.95
N ILE A 254 -5.05 -6.68 14.84
CA ILE A 254 -4.88 -6.51 16.29
C ILE A 254 -3.39 -6.41 16.68
N GLU A 255 -2.51 -7.16 16.02
CA GLU A 255 -1.06 -7.06 16.25
C GLU A 255 -0.54 -5.68 15.86
N ILE A 256 -1.00 -5.15 14.72
CA ILE A 256 -0.67 -3.79 14.27
C ILE A 256 -1.12 -2.75 15.31
N LEU A 257 -2.35 -2.86 15.82
CA LEU A 257 -2.87 -1.95 16.84
C LEU A 257 -2.07 -2.01 18.15
N ILE A 258 -1.78 -3.21 18.65
CA ILE A 258 -0.99 -3.39 19.88
C ILE A 258 0.39 -2.78 19.69
N THR A 259 1.10 -3.18 18.62
CA THR A 259 2.47 -2.72 18.35
C THR A 259 2.50 -1.21 18.20
N ARG A 260 1.62 -0.61 17.37
CA ARG A 260 1.60 0.84 17.18
C ARG A 260 1.23 1.59 18.45
N THR A 261 0.29 1.09 19.24
CA THR A 261 -0.09 1.74 20.51
C THR A 261 1.06 1.74 21.50
N LEU A 262 1.77 0.62 21.64
CA LEU A 262 2.89 0.53 22.58
C LEU A 262 4.09 1.34 22.11
N VAL A 263 4.41 1.30 20.81
CA VAL A 263 5.57 2.01 20.24
C VAL A 263 5.34 3.53 20.16
N LEU A 264 4.11 3.99 19.95
CA LEU A 264 3.77 5.42 19.86
C LEU A 264 3.31 6.03 21.19
N ALA A 265 3.25 5.24 22.28
CA ALA A 265 2.91 5.75 23.61
C ALA A 265 4.03 6.57 24.27
N PRO A 266 5.32 6.14 24.21
CA PRO A 266 6.45 6.97 24.63
C PRO A 266 6.60 8.24 23.77
#